data_AF-K2BHQ6-F1
#
_entry.id   AF-K2BHQ6-F1
#
_cell.length_a   1.000
_cell.length_b   1.000
_cell.length_c   1.000
_cell.angle_alpha   90.00
_cell.angle_beta   90.00
_cell.angle_gamma   90.00
#
_symmetry.space_group_name_H-M   'P 1'
#
loop_
_entity.id
_entity.type
_entity.pdbx_description
1 polymer ?
#
loop_
_entity_poly.entity_id
_entity_poly.type
_entity_poly.pdbx_seq_one_letter_code
_entity_poly.pdbx_strand_id
1 'polypeptide(L)'
;MASALPLTQKTWVGALVIAAFDNLLPDAEGELRAKIATRIGAAGKDVYSLLSVLGRDCVGALQFLPMDEAPSTQDMQYRIISEAEMVADLQNLAAAPLAQGDDDDFRISIAGAQEKTAYLKVVDAWAKPQGITPTSHIFKTPMGILPGPDEIDLSDSVENELFCMTLAREVGLPVASVAKLTLTDQVVLCVERFDRVWQGETLKRLPQEDICQSLG
;
A
#
# COMPACT_ATOMS: atom_id res chain seq x y z
N MET A 1 -6.58 10.81 13.85
CA MET A 1 -6.07 9.42 13.84
C MET A 1 -7.10 8.55 13.17
N ALA A 2 -8.29 8.43 13.76
CA ALA A 2 -9.50 7.97 13.10
C ALA A 2 -10.69 8.78 13.65
N SER A 3 -11.79 8.94 12.91
CA SER A 3 -12.99 9.61 13.43
C SER A 3 -13.57 8.88 14.67
N ALA A 4 -13.41 7.56 14.72
CA ALA A 4 -13.77 6.73 15.87
C ALA A 4 -12.88 6.96 17.12
N LEU A 5 -11.71 7.60 16.95
CA LEU A 5 -10.74 7.89 18.02
C LEU A 5 -10.53 9.41 18.14
N PRO A 6 -11.53 10.17 18.65
CA PRO A 6 -11.42 11.63 18.78
C PRO A 6 -10.31 12.04 19.75
N LEU A 7 -9.80 13.27 19.54
CA LEU A 7 -8.74 13.83 20.35
C LEU A 7 -9.20 13.98 21.81
N THR A 8 -8.44 13.37 22.72
CA THR A 8 -8.70 13.39 24.15
C THR A 8 -7.39 13.25 24.91
N GLN A 9 -7.38 13.68 26.17
CA GLN A 9 -6.25 13.45 27.08
C GLN A 9 -6.25 12.04 27.68
N LYS A 10 -7.34 11.27 27.49
CA LYS A 10 -7.44 9.90 27.97
C LYS A 10 -6.71 8.95 27.03
N THR A 11 -6.07 7.92 27.59
CA THR A 11 -5.51 6.84 26.81
C THR A 11 -6.63 5.99 26.19
N TRP A 12 -6.59 5.81 24.88
CA TRP A 12 -7.42 4.84 24.19
C TRP A 12 -6.86 3.43 24.35
N VAL A 13 -7.71 2.46 24.67
CA VAL A 13 -7.34 1.05 24.84
C VAL A 13 -8.42 0.13 24.30
N GLY A 14 -8.05 -1.11 23.98
CA GLY A 14 -8.98 -2.18 23.62
C GLY A 14 -9.29 -2.28 22.13
N ALA A 15 -10.39 -2.97 21.81
CA ALA A 15 -10.73 -3.44 20.47
C ALA A 15 -10.80 -2.31 19.44
N LEU A 16 -11.32 -1.14 19.82
CA LEU A 16 -11.45 0.00 18.90
C LEU A 16 -10.11 0.50 18.37
N VAL A 17 -9.09 0.51 19.23
CA VAL A 17 -7.72 0.90 18.85
C VAL A 17 -7.14 -0.14 17.89
N ILE A 18 -7.34 -1.42 18.20
CA ILE A 18 -6.87 -2.52 17.37
C ILE A 18 -7.51 -2.42 15.99
N ALA A 19 -8.84 -2.31 15.90
CA ALA A 19 -9.58 -2.22 14.64
C ALA A 19 -9.11 -1.03 13.77
N ALA A 20 -8.93 0.15 14.37
CA ALA A 20 -8.48 1.33 13.64
C ALA A 20 -7.12 1.13 12.96
N PHE A 21 -6.19 0.45 13.62
CA PHE A 21 -4.85 0.21 13.11
C PHE A 21 -4.70 -1.08 12.31
N ASP A 22 -5.54 -2.09 12.56
CA ASP A 22 -5.53 -3.35 11.83
C ASP A 22 -5.94 -3.15 10.36
N ASN A 23 -6.90 -2.26 10.12
CA ASN A 23 -7.33 -1.85 8.77
C ASN A 23 -6.25 -1.11 7.96
N LEU A 24 -5.08 -0.81 8.55
CA LEU A 24 -3.94 -0.27 7.80
C LEU A 24 -3.04 -1.36 7.22
N LEU A 25 -3.16 -2.59 7.73
CA LEU A 25 -2.32 -3.73 7.35
C LEU A 25 -2.95 -4.49 6.18
N PRO A 26 -2.17 -5.30 5.45
CA PRO A 26 -2.72 -6.21 4.45
C PRO A 26 -3.76 -7.15 5.07
N ASP A 27 -4.83 -7.42 4.32
CA ASP A 27 -5.91 -8.31 4.75
C ASP A 27 -5.38 -9.76 4.79
N ALA A 28 -4.84 -10.15 5.93
CA ALA A 28 -4.22 -11.44 6.15
C ALA A 28 -4.62 -12.00 7.51
N GLU A 29 -5.17 -13.21 7.50
CA GLU A 29 -5.58 -13.91 8.71
C GLU A 29 -4.67 -15.11 9.02
N GLY A 30 -4.68 -15.52 10.30
CA GLY A 30 -4.07 -16.78 10.75
C GLY A 30 -2.59 -16.94 10.37
N GLU A 31 -2.29 -17.98 9.61
CA GLU A 31 -0.93 -18.33 9.19
C GLU A 31 -0.34 -17.36 8.16
N LEU A 32 -1.17 -16.73 7.32
CA LEU A 32 -0.69 -15.78 6.32
C LEU A 32 -0.03 -14.59 7.01
N ARG A 33 -0.68 -14.05 8.03
CA ARG A 33 -0.12 -12.95 8.84
C ARG A 33 1.17 -13.32 9.57
N ALA A 34 1.29 -14.56 10.03
CA ALA A 34 2.52 -15.06 10.65
C ALA A 34 3.68 -15.18 9.65
N LYS A 35 3.39 -15.57 8.40
CA LYS A 35 4.35 -15.59 7.30
C LYS A 35 4.82 -14.17 6.97
N ILE A 36 3.90 -13.21 6.89
CA ILE A 36 4.21 -11.78 6.69
C ILE A 36 5.16 -11.29 7.79
N ALA A 37 4.81 -11.52 9.06
CA ALA A 37 5.62 -11.09 10.20
C ALA A 37 7.06 -11.65 10.15
N THR A 38 7.20 -12.96 9.94
CA THR A 38 8.51 -13.63 9.82
C THR A 38 9.33 -13.03 8.69
N ARG A 39 8.67 -12.75 7.56
CA ARG A 39 9.33 -12.30 6.33
C ARG A 39 9.87 -10.89 6.42
N ILE A 40 9.12 -9.98 7.03
CA ILE A 40 9.54 -8.59 7.21
C ILE A 40 10.44 -8.41 8.45
N GLY A 41 10.73 -9.50 9.17
CA GLY A 41 11.50 -9.45 10.42
C GLY A 41 10.77 -8.77 11.58
N ALA A 42 9.43 -8.76 11.57
CA ALA A 42 8.65 -8.22 12.68
C ALA A 42 8.78 -9.12 13.92
N ALA A 43 8.80 -8.50 15.11
CA ALA A 43 8.88 -9.22 16.38
C ALA A 43 7.66 -10.12 16.67
N GLY A 44 6.55 -9.90 15.97
CA GLY A 44 5.29 -10.58 16.16
C GLY A 44 4.32 -10.33 15.01
N LYS A 45 3.20 -11.05 15.05
CA LYS A 45 2.11 -10.95 14.06
C LYS A 45 1.00 -9.98 14.45
N ASP A 46 1.09 -9.38 15.64
CA ASP A 46 0.14 -8.38 16.12
C ASP A 46 0.30 -7.05 15.36
N VAL A 47 -0.72 -6.19 15.48
CA VAL A 47 -0.79 -4.90 14.77
C VAL A 47 0.44 -4.03 15.05
N TYR A 48 0.86 -3.94 16.32
CA TYR A 48 1.99 -3.10 16.71
C TYR A 48 3.28 -3.59 16.08
N SER A 49 3.56 -4.90 16.19
CA SER A 49 4.76 -5.51 15.62
C SER A 49 4.84 -5.31 14.10
N LEU A 50 3.73 -5.49 13.38
CA LEU A 50 3.70 -5.31 11.93
C LEU A 50 3.84 -3.84 11.52
N LEU A 51 3.13 -2.92 12.18
CA LEU A 51 3.24 -1.48 11.88
C LEU A 51 4.60 -0.90 12.28
N SER A 52 5.31 -1.49 13.25
CA SER A 52 6.68 -1.07 13.57
C SER A 52 7.65 -1.24 12.39
N VAL A 53 7.31 -2.13 11.45
CA VAL A 53 8.11 -2.40 10.25
C VAL A 53 7.49 -1.76 9.00
N LEU A 54 6.18 -1.93 8.78
CA LEU A 54 5.47 -1.48 7.58
C LEU A 54 4.89 -0.05 7.67
N GLY A 55 4.87 0.53 8.86
CA GLY A 55 4.09 1.73 9.16
C GLY A 55 4.69 3.04 8.64
N ARG A 56 5.79 3.01 7.89
CA ARG A 56 6.45 4.21 7.36
C ARG A 56 5.65 4.87 6.24
N ASP A 57 4.93 4.08 5.42
CA ASP A 57 4.00 4.58 4.41
C ASP A 57 2.69 3.77 4.41
N CYS A 58 1.68 4.28 5.13
CA CYS A 58 0.34 3.71 5.21
C CYS A 58 -0.64 4.42 4.26
N VAL A 59 -1.86 3.86 4.15
CA VAL A 59 -3.02 4.61 3.65
C VAL A 59 -3.27 5.84 4.54
N GLY A 60 -3.63 6.96 3.91
CA GLY A 60 -3.81 8.25 4.55
C GLY A 60 -2.49 8.91 4.94
N ALA A 61 -2.49 9.64 6.05
CA ALA A 61 -1.35 10.43 6.51
C ALA A 61 -0.69 9.89 7.80
N LEU A 62 -1.06 8.69 8.24
CA LEU A 62 -0.45 8.07 9.40
C LEU A 62 0.94 7.54 9.05
N GLN A 63 1.86 7.73 9.98
CA GLN A 63 3.21 7.23 9.93
C GLN A 63 3.61 6.73 11.32
N PHE A 64 4.19 5.53 11.36
CA PHE A 64 4.69 4.90 12.57
C PHE A 64 6.20 4.78 12.47
N LEU A 65 6.89 5.33 13.45
CA LEU A 65 8.34 5.27 13.59
C LEU A 65 8.68 4.63 14.95
N PRO A 66 9.83 3.94 15.05
CA PRO A 66 10.41 3.58 16.33
C PRO A 66 10.52 4.78 17.28
N MET A 67 10.38 4.54 18.58
CA MET A 67 10.38 5.60 19.60
C MET A 67 11.69 6.38 19.69
N ASP A 68 12.79 5.78 19.23
CA ASP A 68 14.13 6.35 19.17
C ASP A 68 14.44 7.08 17.85
N GLU A 69 13.51 7.04 16.89
CA GLU A 69 13.63 7.72 15.59
C GLU A 69 12.76 8.99 15.57
N ALA A 70 13.37 10.13 15.26
CA ALA A 70 12.64 11.37 15.03
C ALA A 70 12.13 11.39 13.58
N PRO A 71 10.93 11.96 13.30
CA PRO A 71 10.51 12.23 11.94
C PRO A 71 11.56 13.11 11.26
N SER A 72 12.13 12.67 10.15
CA SER A 72 13.03 13.51 9.37
C SER A 72 12.27 14.69 8.78
N THR A 73 12.99 15.74 8.35
CA THR A 73 12.39 16.67 7.39
C THR A 73 11.94 15.89 6.16
N GLN A 74 10.83 16.34 5.55
CA GLN A 74 10.29 15.67 4.38
C GLN A 74 11.20 15.94 3.18
N ASP A 75 12.29 15.19 3.13
CA ASP A 75 13.22 15.18 2.02
C ASP A 75 12.77 14.07 1.09
N MET A 76 12.58 14.40 -0.20
CA MET A 76 12.17 13.45 -1.22
C MET A 76 13.37 12.55 -1.60
N GLN A 77 13.79 11.70 -0.68
CA GLN A 77 14.84 10.71 -0.91
C GLN A 77 14.24 9.47 -1.58
N TYR A 78 14.79 9.09 -2.73
CA TYR A 78 14.32 7.97 -3.52
C TYR A 78 15.42 7.46 -4.46
N ARG A 79 15.27 6.21 -4.89
CA ARG A 79 16.11 5.59 -5.92
C ARG A 79 15.27 5.29 -7.15
N ILE A 80 15.66 5.86 -8.30
CA ILE A 80 15.04 5.53 -9.59
C ILE A 80 15.30 4.06 -9.92
N ILE A 81 14.27 3.36 -10.37
CA ILE A 81 14.33 1.94 -10.71
C ILE A 81 14.16 1.72 -12.21
N SER A 82 14.79 0.65 -12.70
CA SER A 82 14.62 0.21 -14.10
C SER A 82 13.36 -0.62 -14.28
N GLU A 83 12.91 -0.80 -15.53
CA GLU A 83 11.83 -1.74 -15.84
C GLU A 83 12.16 -3.16 -15.37
N ALA A 84 13.39 -3.64 -15.62
CA ALA A 84 13.81 -4.99 -15.24
C ALA A 84 13.74 -5.21 -13.73
N GLU A 85 14.09 -4.18 -12.94
CA GLU A 85 13.97 -4.23 -11.49
C GLU A 85 12.52 -4.23 -11.03
N MET A 86 11.67 -3.40 -11.65
CA MET A 86 10.23 -3.38 -11.38
C MET A 86 9.58 -4.73 -11.70
N VAL A 87 9.93 -5.35 -12.82
CA VAL A 87 9.46 -6.70 -13.19
C VAL A 87 9.89 -7.72 -12.15
N ALA A 88 11.15 -7.69 -11.72
CA ALA A 88 11.63 -8.59 -10.67
C ALA A 88 10.85 -8.41 -9.35
N ASP A 89 10.60 -7.17 -8.91
CA ASP A 89 9.80 -6.89 -7.72
C ASP A 89 8.38 -7.47 -7.82
N LEU A 90 7.72 -7.29 -8.98
CA LEU A 90 6.34 -7.70 -9.20
C LEU A 90 6.22 -9.22 -9.39
N GLN A 91 7.19 -9.88 -10.02
CA GLN A 91 7.27 -11.33 -10.08
C GLN A 91 7.49 -11.93 -8.69
N ASN A 92 8.37 -11.31 -7.91
CA ASN A 92 8.60 -11.67 -6.52
C ASN A 92 7.31 -11.53 -5.69
N LEU A 93 6.54 -10.46 -5.89
CA LEU A 93 5.22 -10.27 -5.28
C LEU A 93 4.26 -11.42 -5.59
N ALA A 94 4.18 -11.88 -6.85
CA ALA A 94 3.31 -12.98 -7.27
C ALA A 94 3.80 -14.37 -6.82
N ALA A 95 5.11 -14.60 -6.84
CA ALA A 95 5.71 -15.86 -6.44
C ALA A 95 5.62 -16.06 -4.91
N ALA A 96 5.69 -14.97 -4.17
CA ALA A 96 5.46 -14.97 -2.74
C ALA A 96 5.05 -13.55 -2.30
N PRO A 97 3.79 -13.32 -1.91
CA PRO A 97 3.33 -12.01 -1.46
C PRO A 97 4.32 -11.39 -0.48
N LEU A 98 4.88 -10.21 -0.83
CA LEU A 98 5.87 -9.44 -0.04
C LEU A 98 7.31 -9.99 -0.06
N ALA A 99 7.79 -10.52 -1.19
CA ALA A 99 9.16 -10.99 -1.40
C ALA A 99 10.19 -9.90 -1.69
N GLN A 100 11.35 -10.04 -1.04
CA GLN A 100 12.58 -9.26 -1.17
C GLN A 100 12.82 -8.61 -2.54
N GLY A 101 13.16 -7.33 -2.50
CA GLY A 101 14.39 -6.85 -3.14
C GLY A 101 15.41 -6.55 -2.04
N ASP A 102 16.71 -6.52 -2.37
CA ASP A 102 17.82 -6.25 -1.42
C ASP A 102 17.78 -4.85 -0.76
N ASP A 103 16.77 -4.01 -1.09
CA ASP A 103 16.53 -2.72 -0.46
C ASP A 103 15.62 -2.89 0.77
N ASP A 104 16.24 -2.91 1.95
CA ASP A 104 15.58 -2.95 3.27
C ASP A 104 14.57 -1.80 3.52
N ASP A 105 14.57 -0.77 2.67
CA ASP A 105 13.80 0.48 2.84
C ASP A 105 12.40 0.47 2.22
N PHE A 106 12.06 -0.50 1.37
CA PHE A 106 10.77 -0.52 0.68
C PHE A 106 9.70 -1.23 1.51
N ARG A 107 9.18 -0.52 2.52
CA ARG A 107 8.21 -1.03 3.51
C ARG A 107 6.92 -0.23 3.46
N ILE A 108 5.96 -0.71 2.67
CA ILE A 108 4.67 -0.04 2.45
C ILE A 108 3.54 -0.91 3.00
N SER A 109 2.56 -0.29 3.65
CA SER A 109 1.36 -0.96 4.13
C SER A 109 0.13 -0.47 3.38
N ILE A 110 -0.48 -1.36 2.58
CA ILE A 110 -1.73 -1.09 1.87
C ILE A 110 -2.69 -2.25 2.14
N ALA A 111 -3.87 -1.92 2.64
CA ALA A 111 -4.93 -2.88 2.93
C ALA A 111 -5.53 -3.52 1.67
N GLY A 112 -6.28 -4.61 1.84
CA GLY A 112 -6.93 -5.36 0.78
C GLY A 112 -6.25 -6.69 0.44
N ALA A 113 -7.03 -7.65 -0.05
CA ALA A 113 -6.60 -9.03 -0.33
C ALA A 113 -5.81 -9.21 -1.65
N GLN A 114 -6.00 -8.32 -2.63
CA GLN A 114 -5.26 -8.40 -3.90
C GLN A 114 -3.80 -8.00 -3.71
N GLU A 115 -2.89 -8.76 -4.33
CA GLU A 115 -1.48 -8.44 -4.38
C GLU A 115 -1.24 -7.05 -4.98
N LYS A 116 -0.51 -6.24 -4.23
CA LYS A 116 -0.19 -4.88 -4.63
C LYS A 116 1.14 -4.42 -4.05
N THR A 117 1.75 -3.50 -4.75
CA THR A 117 2.92 -2.74 -4.30
C THR A 117 2.68 -1.26 -4.58
N ALA A 118 3.60 -0.36 -4.25
CA ALA A 118 3.45 1.05 -4.56
C ALA A 118 4.77 1.75 -4.85
N TYR A 119 4.77 2.63 -5.83
CA TYR A 119 5.97 3.34 -6.27
C TYR A 119 5.77 4.86 -6.21
N LEU A 120 6.89 5.57 -6.16
CA LEU A 120 6.92 7.01 -6.39
C LEU A 120 7.09 7.27 -7.90
N LYS A 121 6.24 8.12 -8.47
CA LYS A 121 6.39 8.64 -9.82
C LYS A 121 7.12 9.97 -9.74
N VAL A 122 8.28 10.09 -10.36
CA VAL A 122 9.05 11.33 -10.43
C VAL A 122 9.23 11.69 -11.89
N VAL A 123 8.57 12.75 -12.34
CA VAL A 123 8.51 13.14 -13.75
C VAL A 123 8.02 11.95 -14.60
N ASP A 124 8.89 11.35 -15.41
CA ASP A 124 8.60 10.24 -16.32
C ASP A 124 9.25 8.92 -15.86
N ALA A 125 9.71 8.84 -14.62
CA ALA A 125 10.39 7.67 -14.07
C ALA A 125 9.70 7.15 -12.79
N TRP A 126 9.89 5.86 -12.54
CA TRP A 126 9.47 5.20 -11.31
C TRP A 126 10.63 5.11 -10.33
N ALA A 127 10.33 5.26 -9.04
CA ALA A 127 11.30 5.23 -7.97
C ALA A 127 10.79 4.45 -6.76
N LYS A 128 11.73 3.85 -6.03
CA LYS A 128 11.52 3.36 -4.67
C LYS A 128 11.79 4.49 -3.68
N PRO A 129 10.82 4.86 -2.82
CA PRO A 129 11.07 5.85 -1.78
C PRO A 129 12.05 5.30 -0.74
N GLN A 130 12.76 6.22 -0.08
CA GLN A 130 13.61 5.95 1.07
C GLN A 130 13.14 6.74 2.29
N GLY A 131 13.39 6.22 3.49
CA GLY A 131 13.00 6.87 4.74
C GLY A 131 11.49 7.12 4.83
N ILE A 132 11.09 8.40 4.90
CA ILE A 132 9.70 8.83 5.04
C ILE A 132 9.07 9.31 3.72
N THR A 133 9.78 9.22 2.60
CA THR A 133 9.26 9.63 1.29
C THR A 133 8.00 8.81 0.96
N PRO A 134 6.84 9.43 0.68
CA PRO A 134 5.65 8.67 0.34
C PRO A 134 5.73 8.09 -1.08
N THR A 135 5.03 6.98 -1.28
CA THR A 135 4.65 6.53 -2.62
C THR A 135 3.53 7.39 -3.19
N SER A 136 3.37 7.36 -4.51
CA SER A 136 2.36 8.14 -5.25
C SER A 136 1.36 7.28 -6.01
N HIS A 137 1.71 6.03 -6.30
CA HIS A 137 0.87 5.13 -7.09
C HIS A 137 0.88 3.74 -6.48
N ILE A 138 -0.28 3.09 -6.52
CA ILE A 138 -0.45 1.69 -6.16
C ILE A 138 -0.42 0.87 -7.45
N PHE A 139 0.35 -0.21 -7.44
CA PHE A 139 0.49 -1.13 -8.55
C PHE A 139 -0.21 -2.42 -8.17
N LYS A 140 -1.17 -2.83 -8.99
CA LYS A 140 -1.95 -4.05 -8.80
C LYS A 140 -1.61 -5.07 -9.87
N THR A 141 -1.27 -6.28 -9.44
CA THR A 141 -1.04 -7.42 -10.33
C THR A 141 -2.35 -8.15 -10.62
N PRO A 142 -2.43 -8.93 -11.71
CA PRO A 142 -3.57 -9.79 -11.97
C PRO A 142 -3.83 -10.76 -10.80
N MET A 143 -5.09 -10.89 -10.39
CA MET A 143 -5.52 -11.76 -9.29
C MET A 143 -5.48 -13.25 -9.61
N GLY A 144 -5.45 -13.62 -10.90
CA GLY A 144 -5.50 -15.02 -11.33
C GLY A 144 -6.80 -15.71 -10.94
N ILE A 145 -6.72 -17.00 -10.63
CA ILE A 145 -7.89 -17.82 -10.27
C ILE A 145 -8.04 -17.85 -8.75
N LEU A 146 -9.20 -17.39 -8.25
CA LEU A 146 -9.52 -17.45 -6.84
C LEU A 146 -10.07 -18.84 -6.47
N PRO A 147 -9.46 -19.55 -5.50
CA PRO A 147 -9.91 -20.86 -5.07
C PRO A 147 -11.20 -20.75 -4.24
N GLY A 148 -12.18 -21.61 -4.51
CA GLY A 148 -13.46 -21.61 -3.81
C GLY A 148 -14.41 -22.69 -4.34
N PRO A 149 -15.59 -22.86 -3.72
CA PRO A 149 -16.62 -23.79 -4.20
C PRO A 149 -17.11 -23.43 -5.62
N ASP A 150 -17.12 -22.14 -5.94
CA ASP A 150 -17.29 -21.62 -7.30
C ASP A 150 -15.96 -20.93 -7.67
N GLU A 151 -15.10 -21.64 -8.40
CA GLU A 151 -13.84 -21.09 -8.89
C GLU A 151 -14.10 -19.86 -9.77
N ILE A 152 -13.44 -18.73 -9.48
CA ILE A 152 -13.61 -17.48 -10.23
C ILE A 152 -12.29 -17.13 -10.90
N ASP A 153 -12.32 -17.02 -12.23
CA ASP A 153 -11.19 -16.55 -13.03
C ASP A 153 -11.18 -15.01 -13.07
N LEU A 154 -10.18 -14.41 -12.43
CA LEU A 154 -9.89 -12.98 -12.42
C LEU A 154 -8.51 -12.68 -13.03
N SER A 155 -8.05 -13.52 -13.96
CA SER A 155 -6.79 -13.32 -14.68
C SER A 155 -6.75 -12.01 -15.46
N ASP A 156 -7.91 -11.52 -15.93
CA ASP A 156 -8.05 -10.23 -16.62
C ASP A 156 -8.46 -9.08 -15.68
N SER A 157 -8.18 -9.20 -14.37
CA SER A 157 -8.57 -8.19 -13.37
C SER A 157 -7.99 -6.80 -13.64
N VAL A 158 -6.81 -6.70 -14.26
CA VAL A 158 -6.19 -5.43 -14.67
C VAL A 158 -7.03 -4.74 -15.74
N GLU A 159 -7.38 -5.44 -16.82
CA GLU A 159 -8.23 -4.94 -17.90
C GLU A 159 -9.63 -4.60 -17.41
N ASN A 160 -10.20 -5.45 -16.56
CA ASN A 160 -11.52 -5.23 -15.97
C ASN A 160 -11.55 -3.94 -15.15
N GLU A 161 -10.60 -3.77 -14.23
CA GLU A 161 -10.54 -2.58 -13.39
C GLU A 161 -10.22 -1.32 -14.22
N LEU A 162 -9.32 -1.41 -15.21
CA LEU A 162 -9.05 -0.31 -16.15
C LEU A 162 -10.33 0.14 -16.86
N PHE A 163 -11.11 -0.81 -17.38
CA PHE A 163 -12.37 -0.53 -18.07
C PHE A 163 -13.37 0.13 -17.12
N CYS A 164 -13.61 -0.45 -15.94
CA CYS A 164 -14.56 0.07 -14.97
C CYS A 164 -14.21 1.48 -14.51
N MET A 165 -12.95 1.72 -14.18
CA MET A 165 -12.46 3.03 -13.74
C MET A 165 -12.50 4.06 -14.87
N THR A 166 -12.17 3.66 -16.11
CA THR A 166 -12.29 4.54 -17.28
C THR A 166 -13.74 4.91 -17.53
N LEU A 167 -14.65 3.93 -17.55
CA LEU A 167 -16.07 4.17 -17.73
C LEU A 167 -16.62 5.09 -16.66
N ALA A 168 -16.30 4.84 -15.39
CA ALA A 168 -16.72 5.66 -14.26
C ALA A 168 -16.29 7.14 -14.44
N ARG A 169 -15.05 7.36 -14.87
CA ARG A 169 -14.54 8.70 -15.20
C ARG A 169 -15.30 9.33 -16.37
N GLU A 170 -15.52 8.60 -17.46
CA GLU A 170 -16.22 9.11 -18.66
C GLU A 170 -17.68 9.48 -18.37
N VAL A 171 -18.33 8.82 -17.40
CA VAL A 171 -19.69 9.19 -16.94
C VAL A 171 -19.69 10.24 -15.82
N GLY A 172 -18.54 10.80 -15.47
CA GLY A 172 -18.41 11.93 -14.54
C GLY A 172 -18.32 11.56 -13.06
N LEU A 173 -18.04 10.29 -12.72
CA LEU A 173 -17.82 9.89 -11.32
C LEU A 173 -16.40 10.27 -10.86
N PRO A 174 -16.24 10.72 -9.59
CA PRO A 174 -14.93 11.01 -9.03
C PRO A 174 -14.21 9.69 -8.71
N VAL A 175 -13.30 9.28 -9.59
CA VAL A 175 -12.49 8.08 -9.44
C VAL A 175 -11.01 8.39 -9.54
N ALA A 176 -10.18 7.54 -8.94
CA ALA A 176 -8.73 7.66 -9.06
C ALA A 176 -8.28 7.58 -10.52
N SER A 177 -7.21 8.28 -10.87
CA SER A 177 -6.57 8.13 -12.17
C SER A 177 -5.95 6.73 -12.25
N VAL A 178 -6.15 6.05 -13.36
CA VAL A 178 -5.60 4.72 -13.60
C VAL A 178 -4.95 4.64 -14.97
N ALA A 179 -3.88 3.88 -15.06
CA ALA A 179 -3.21 3.55 -16.31
C ALA A 179 -2.77 2.09 -16.29
N LYS A 180 -2.88 1.40 -17.42
CA LYS A 180 -2.25 0.09 -17.60
C LYS A 180 -0.81 0.28 -18.02
N LEU A 181 0.10 -0.43 -17.36
CA LEU A 181 1.49 -0.52 -17.74
C LEU A 181 1.76 -1.94 -18.25
N THR A 182 2.24 -2.03 -19.49
CA THR A 182 2.73 -3.29 -20.07
C THR A 182 4.22 -3.35 -19.82
N LEU A 183 4.65 -4.34 -19.05
CA LEU A 183 6.05 -4.61 -18.75
C LEU A 183 6.45 -5.91 -19.45
N THR A 184 7.74 -6.23 -19.42
CA THR A 184 8.23 -7.54 -19.87
C THR A 184 7.48 -8.67 -19.14
N ASP A 185 6.79 -9.53 -19.91
CA ASP A 185 6.04 -10.72 -19.46
C ASP A 185 4.90 -10.51 -18.46
N GLN A 186 4.46 -9.27 -18.22
CA GLN A 186 3.33 -9.00 -17.33
C GLN A 186 2.64 -7.65 -17.60
N VAL A 187 1.39 -7.54 -17.13
CA VAL A 187 0.63 -6.28 -17.11
C VAL A 187 0.32 -5.92 -15.68
N VAL A 188 0.30 -4.61 -15.39
CA VAL A 188 -0.11 -4.09 -14.08
C VAL A 188 -1.02 -2.90 -14.23
N LEU A 189 -1.95 -2.75 -13.28
CA LEU A 189 -2.72 -1.53 -13.14
C LEU A 189 -1.99 -0.57 -12.20
N CYS A 190 -1.66 0.60 -12.71
CA CYS A 190 -1.14 1.71 -11.93
C CYS A 190 -2.29 2.64 -11.54
N VAL A 191 -2.50 2.82 -10.25
CA VAL A 191 -3.57 3.64 -9.66
C VAL A 191 -2.93 4.81 -8.92
N GLU A 192 -3.25 6.04 -9.33
CA GLU A 192 -2.78 7.25 -8.64
C GLU A 192 -3.42 7.35 -7.26
N ARG A 193 -2.58 7.56 -6.24
CA ARG A 193 -3.02 7.68 -4.85
C ARG A 193 -3.70 9.02 -4.62
N PHE A 194 -4.97 8.99 -4.26
CA PHE A 194 -5.75 10.18 -3.92
C PHE A 194 -5.54 10.68 -2.48
N ASP A 195 -4.85 9.89 -1.64
CA ASP A 195 -4.35 10.31 -0.32
C ASP A 195 -2.96 10.98 -0.40
N ARG A 196 -2.54 11.40 -1.59
CA ARG A 196 -1.25 12.04 -1.86
C ARG A 196 -1.44 13.25 -2.76
N VAL A 197 -0.65 14.30 -2.56
CA VAL A 197 -0.70 15.51 -3.39
C VAL A 197 0.67 16.16 -3.54
N TRP A 198 1.06 16.49 -4.78
CA TRP A 198 2.27 17.26 -5.03
C TRP A 198 2.09 18.72 -4.62
N GLN A 199 3.02 19.26 -3.84
CA GLN A 199 3.13 20.67 -3.53
C GLN A 199 4.55 21.15 -3.85
N GLY A 200 4.71 21.72 -5.06
CA GLY A 200 6.04 22.00 -5.60
C GLY A 200 6.80 20.69 -5.82
N GLU A 201 7.98 20.58 -5.22
CA GLU A 201 8.85 19.41 -5.34
C GLU A 201 8.61 18.35 -4.26
N THR A 202 7.63 18.55 -3.37
CA THR A 202 7.35 17.63 -2.25
C THR A 202 5.99 16.95 -2.42
N LEU A 203 5.95 15.64 -2.25
CA LEU A 203 4.70 14.86 -2.24
C LEU A 203 4.15 14.78 -0.82
N LYS A 204 3.03 15.45 -0.53
CA LYS A 204 2.39 15.45 0.78
C LYS A 204 1.37 14.32 0.94
N ARG A 205 1.18 13.87 2.18
CA ARG A 205 0.13 12.91 2.55
C ARG A 205 -1.15 13.66 2.96
N LEU A 206 -2.29 13.12 2.58
CA LEU A 206 -3.61 13.61 3.00
C LEU A 206 -4.21 12.64 4.02
N PRO A 207 -4.73 13.13 5.17
CA PRO A 207 -5.44 12.28 6.11
C PRO A 207 -6.64 11.60 5.43
N GLN A 208 -6.71 10.28 5.55
CA GLN A 208 -7.77 9.45 4.99
C GLN A 208 -7.97 8.24 5.89
N GLU A 209 -9.20 7.76 5.95
CA GLU A 209 -9.60 6.51 6.59
C GLU A 209 -10.69 5.85 5.73
N ASP A 210 -10.89 4.55 5.89
CA ASP A 210 -12.03 3.85 5.31
C ASP A 210 -13.26 3.90 6.23
N ILE A 211 -14.38 3.35 5.74
CA ILE A 211 -15.65 3.32 6.49
C ILE A 211 -15.58 2.37 7.69
N CYS A 212 -14.82 1.27 7.61
CA CYS A 212 -14.64 0.36 8.74
C CYS A 212 -13.94 1.09 9.90
N GLN A 213 -12.84 1.79 9.63
CA GLN A 213 -12.13 2.64 10.59
C GLN A 213 -13.01 3.76 11.14
N SER A 214 -13.84 4.36 10.28
CA SER A 214 -14.74 5.45 10.68
C SER A 214 -15.83 4.99 11.65
N LEU A 215 -16.33 3.76 11.48
CA LEU A 215 -17.43 3.20 12.27
C LEU A 215 -16.97 2.42 13.51
N GLY A 216 -15.70 2.00 13.57
CA GLY A 216 -15.09 1.34 14.73
C GLY A 216 -15.22 -0.18 14.68
#